data_AF-A0A1G7UQM1-F1
#
_entry.id   AF-A0A1G7UQM1-F1
#
_cell.length_a   1.000
_cell.length_b   1.000
_cell.length_c   1.000
_cell.angle_alpha   90.00
_cell.angle_beta   90.00
_cell.angle_gamma   90.00
#
_symmetry.space_group_name_H-M   'P 1'
#
loop_
_entity.id
_entity.type
_entity.pdbx_description
1 polymer ?
#
loop_
_entity_poly.entity_id
_entity_poly.type
_entity_poly.pdbx_seq_one_letter_code
_entity_poly.pdbx_strand_id
1 'polypeptide(L)'
;MTALIELVSEKLSGMSGNPQEIWRHAVSIGSQELEKRITNQTSIESDNKLRTELIDFLLQLADSFGISVEKPEEYAGYDAQLHDLVRYAGKLRAKELADNIRDKHVRLLTDKGLSEEGRQNALALSAELRVEVGRLILPSRQKELLFRNLNEFDSLILNDSANLANILKTLTFIGAAIVGTTGVLAAAPEALNTVGKITALIGYESASEEQRKQLNVDKPVLRLPPPQISSAQ
;
A
#
# COMPACT_ATOMS: atom_id res chain seq x y z
N MET A 1 -11.39 -2.11 29.91
CA MET A 1 -10.70 -2.44 28.64
C MET A 1 -11.55 -3.50 27.95
N THR A 2 -12.00 -3.27 26.72
CA THR A 2 -12.85 -4.23 25.99
C THR A 2 -12.03 -5.32 25.32
N ALA A 3 -12.68 -6.47 25.06
CA ALA A 3 -12.10 -7.59 24.33
C ALA A 3 -11.59 -7.23 22.91
N LEU A 4 -11.99 -6.07 22.36
CA LEU A 4 -11.43 -5.53 21.13
C LEU A 4 -10.02 -4.95 21.35
N ILE A 5 -9.84 -4.12 22.38
CA ILE A 5 -8.55 -3.50 22.71
C ILE A 5 -7.53 -4.57 23.15
N GLU A 6 -7.96 -5.57 23.90
CA GLU A 6 -7.10 -6.68 24.31
C GLU A 6 -6.57 -7.45 23.10
N LEU A 7 -7.44 -7.77 22.13
CA LEU A 7 -7.05 -8.45 20.89
C LEU A 7 -6.09 -7.60 20.04
N VAL A 8 -6.34 -6.29 19.95
CA VAL A 8 -5.44 -5.38 19.23
C VAL A 8 -4.07 -5.35 19.94
N SER A 9 -4.05 -5.22 21.26
CA SER A 9 -2.82 -5.18 22.07
C SER A 9 -2.03 -6.48 21.98
N GLU A 10 -2.71 -7.63 22.01
CA GLU A 10 -2.09 -8.95 21.84
C GLU A 10 -1.42 -9.07 20.46
N LYS A 11 -2.12 -8.69 19.40
CA LYS A 11 -1.58 -8.70 18.03
C LYS A 11 -0.40 -7.74 17.85
N LEU A 12 -0.36 -6.64 18.60
CA LEU A 12 0.74 -5.68 18.59
C LEU A 12 1.95 -6.14 19.42
N SER A 13 1.76 -6.95 20.46
CA SER A 13 2.83 -7.36 21.39
C SER A 13 3.98 -8.13 20.73
N GLY A 14 3.73 -8.77 19.59
CA GLY A 14 4.75 -9.46 18.79
C GLY A 14 5.39 -8.60 17.69
N MET A 15 4.98 -7.34 17.53
CA MET A 15 5.50 -6.46 16.47
C MET A 15 6.72 -5.68 16.95
N SER A 16 7.82 -5.78 16.19
CA SER A 16 8.98 -4.92 16.32
C SER A 16 9.07 -4.02 15.08
N GLY A 17 9.32 -2.73 15.27
CA GLY A 17 9.33 -1.77 14.17
C GLY A 17 9.35 -0.31 14.63
N ASN A 18 9.31 0.59 13.65
CA ASN A 18 9.17 2.02 13.90
C ASN A 18 7.84 2.28 14.64
N PRO A 19 7.80 3.12 15.70
CA PRO A 19 6.56 3.49 16.39
C PRO A 19 5.41 3.91 15.46
N GLN A 20 5.71 4.59 14.35
CA GLN A 20 4.72 4.94 13.34
C GLN A 20 4.12 3.74 12.62
N GLU A 21 4.93 2.71 12.35
CA GLU A 21 4.49 1.48 11.70
C GLU A 21 3.59 0.67 12.63
N ILE A 22 4.00 0.51 13.90
CA ILE A 22 3.23 -0.17 14.94
C ILE A 22 1.86 0.51 15.12
N TRP A 23 1.85 1.84 15.19
CA TRP A 23 0.60 2.60 15.29
C TRP A 23 -0.33 2.39 14.08
N ARG A 24 0.19 2.43 12.85
CA ARG A 24 -0.63 2.16 11.65
C ARG A 24 -1.19 0.75 11.65
N HIS A 25 -0.42 -0.24 12.10
CA HIS A 25 -0.90 -1.60 12.26
C HIS A 25 -2.03 -1.67 13.29
N ALA A 26 -1.93 -0.95 14.40
CA ALA A 26 -2.99 -0.83 15.39
C ALA A 26 -4.28 -0.27 14.76
N VAL A 27 -4.18 0.81 13.97
CA VAL A 27 -5.33 1.40 13.26
C VAL A 27 -5.97 0.38 12.30
N SER A 28 -5.16 -0.34 11.52
CA SER A 28 -5.65 -1.33 10.56
C SER A 28 -6.32 -2.53 11.23
N ILE A 29 -5.68 -3.09 12.25
CA ILE A 29 -6.20 -4.26 12.99
C ILE A 29 -7.46 -3.85 13.74
N GLY A 30 -7.42 -2.72 14.46
CA GLY A 30 -8.55 -2.21 15.22
C GLY A 30 -9.78 -1.96 14.36
N SER A 31 -9.61 -1.33 13.20
CA SER A 31 -10.72 -1.06 12.28
C SER A 31 -11.33 -2.35 11.72
N GLN A 32 -10.50 -3.32 11.33
CA GLN A 32 -10.98 -4.62 10.81
C GLN A 32 -11.71 -5.44 11.88
N GLU A 33 -11.19 -5.47 13.10
CA GLU A 33 -11.81 -6.23 14.19
C GLU A 33 -13.08 -5.53 14.72
N LEU A 34 -13.15 -4.20 14.63
CA LEU A 34 -14.35 -3.44 14.89
C LEU A 34 -15.45 -3.76 13.87
N GLU A 35 -15.13 -3.74 12.57
CA GLU A 35 -16.09 -4.10 11.50
C GLU A 35 -16.63 -5.52 11.63
N LYS A 36 -15.81 -6.48 12.10
CA LYS A 36 -16.28 -7.86 12.34
C LYS A 36 -17.25 -7.97 13.51
N ARG A 37 -17.08 -7.12 14.52
CA ARG A 37 -17.88 -7.15 15.76
C ARG A 37 -19.18 -6.37 15.61
N ILE A 38 -19.16 -5.29 14.85
CA ILE A 38 -20.35 -4.55 14.46
C ILE A 38 -21.08 -5.36 13.41
N THR A 39 -22.17 -6.01 13.81
CA THR A 39 -22.99 -6.83 12.92
C THR A 39 -24.42 -6.28 12.91
N ASN A 40 -25.27 -6.72 11.99
CA ASN A 40 -26.69 -6.31 11.96
C ASN A 40 -27.50 -6.74 13.22
N GLN A 41 -26.86 -7.38 14.21
CA GLN A 41 -27.47 -7.86 15.45
C GLN A 41 -27.00 -7.11 16.71
N THR A 42 -26.06 -6.16 16.58
CA THR A 42 -25.59 -5.36 17.71
C THR A 42 -26.45 -4.10 17.93
N SER A 43 -26.49 -3.60 19.17
CA SER A 43 -27.20 -2.36 19.47
C SER A 43 -26.35 -1.14 19.07
N ILE A 44 -26.99 -0.09 18.57
CA ILE A 44 -26.34 1.17 18.17
C ILE A 44 -25.47 1.74 19.31
N GLU A 45 -25.95 1.64 20.55
CA GLU A 45 -25.24 2.13 21.73
C GLU A 45 -23.96 1.31 22.01
N SER A 46 -24.02 -0.01 21.89
CA SER A 46 -22.85 -0.89 22.02
C SER A 46 -21.81 -0.62 20.94
N ASP A 47 -22.25 -0.39 19.70
CA ASP A 47 -21.35 -0.15 18.58
C ASP A 47 -20.67 1.22 18.67
N ASN A 48 -21.39 2.25 19.13
CA ASN A 48 -20.82 3.57 19.40
C ASN A 48 -19.79 3.53 20.53
N LYS A 49 -20.04 2.73 21.57
CA LYS A 49 -19.09 2.52 22.67
C LYS A 49 -17.81 1.86 22.18
N LEU A 50 -17.91 0.78 21.39
CA LEU A 50 -16.74 0.10 20.81
C LEU A 50 -15.92 1.03 19.90
N ARG A 51 -16.59 1.86 19.09
CA ARG A 51 -15.92 2.89 18.26
C ARG A 51 -15.16 3.89 19.11
N THR A 52 -15.81 4.46 20.13
CA THR A 52 -15.21 5.46 21.03
C THR A 52 -13.97 4.90 21.71
N GLU A 53 -14.10 3.71 22.29
CA GLU A 53 -12.98 3.06 22.99
C GLU A 53 -11.80 2.75 22.06
N LEU A 54 -12.06 2.36 20.81
CA LEU A 54 -11.01 2.16 19.82
C LEU A 54 -10.32 3.49 19.45
N ILE A 55 -11.08 4.55 19.22
CA ILE A 55 -10.55 5.89 18.90
C ILE A 55 -9.64 6.38 20.04
N ASP A 56 -10.12 6.32 21.27
CA ASP A 56 -9.37 6.74 22.46
C ASP A 56 -8.08 5.93 22.61
N PHE A 57 -8.14 4.61 22.42
CA PHE A 57 -6.96 3.75 22.44
C PHE A 57 -5.95 4.15 21.37
N LEU A 58 -6.39 4.38 20.13
CA LEU A 58 -5.50 4.76 19.02
C LEU A 58 -4.85 6.13 19.23
N LEU A 59 -5.58 7.08 19.81
CA LEU A 59 -5.05 8.41 20.14
C LEU A 59 -4.03 8.34 21.29
N GLN A 60 -4.34 7.59 22.36
CA GLN A 60 -3.39 7.37 23.46
C GLN A 60 -2.13 6.66 22.97
N LEU A 61 -2.28 5.65 22.10
CA LEU A 61 -1.16 4.95 21.50
C LEU A 61 -0.30 5.89 20.64
N ALA A 62 -0.92 6.75 19.82
CA ALA A 62 -0.22 7.78 19.06
C ALA A 62 0.61 8.69 19.96
N ASP A 63 0.00 9.21 21.03
CA ASP A 63 0.65 10.11 21.99
C ASP A 63 1.85 9.41 22.66
N SER A 64 1.69 8.15 23.07
CA SER A 64 2.78 7.35 23.68
C SER A 64 3.98 7.13 22.74
N PHE A 65 3.71 7.11 21.43
CA PHE A 65 4.73 6.98 20.40
C PHE A 65 5.24 8.34 19.89
N GLY A 66 4.75 9.46 20.44
CA GLY A 66 5.10 10.81 20.02
C GLY A 66 4.62 11.15 18.60
N ILE A 67 3.55 10.50 18.12
CA ILE A 67 2.97 10.73 16.80
C ILE A 67 1.92 11.83 16.91
N SER A 68 2.18 12.99 16.33
CA SER A 68 1.23 14.11 16.30
C SER A 68 0.11 13.85 15.28
N VAL A 69 -0.94 13.18 15.74
CA VAL A 69 -2.17 12.98 14.95
C VAL A 69 -3.05 14.22 15.11
N GLU A 70 -3.56 14.77 14.00
CA GLU A 70 -4.61 15.78 14.08
C GLU A 70 -5.81 15.15 14.78
N LYS A 71 -6.19 15.70 15.94
CA LYS A 71 -7.39 15.23 16.64
C LYS A 71 -8.58 15.41 15.71
N PRO A 72 -9.38 14.36 15.46
CA PRO A 72 -10.56 14.50 14.65
C PRO A 72 -11.51 15.50 15.30
N GLU A 73 -12.25 16.26 14.50
CA GLU A 73 -13.18 17.28 15.01
C GLU A 73 -14.18 16.63 15.98
N GLU A 74 -14.30 17.15 17.21
CA GLU A 74 -15.13 16.58 18.29
C GLU A 74 -16.62 16.45 17.90
N TYR A 75 -17.07 17.20 16.89
CA TYR A 75 -18.46 17.21 16.41
C TYR A 75 -18.71 16.28 15.21
N ALA A 76 -17.66 15.75 14.59
CA ALA A 76 -17.79 14.73 13.55
C ALA A 76 -18.08 13.39 14.25
N GLY A 77 -19.22 12.76 13.98
CA GLY A 77 -19.60 11.50 14.64
C GLY A 77 -18.51 10.42 14.55
N TYR A 78 -18.58 9.40 15.41
CA TYR A 78 -17.50 8.41 15.60
C TYR A 78 -16.98 7.75 14.31
N ASP A 79 -17.84 7.51 13.32
CA ASP A 79 -17.42 6.96 12.02
C ASP A 79 -16.49 7.92 11.25
N ALA A 80 -16.75 9.23 11.31
CA ALA A 80 -15.92 10.24 10.69
C ALA A 80 -14.55 10.32 11.38
N GLN A 81 -14.52 10.25 12.71
CA GLN A 81 -13.28 10.27 13.48
C GLN A 81 -12.40 9.05 13.19
N LEU A 82 -12.98 7.86 13.14
CA LEU A 82 -12.26 6.64 12.77
C LEU A 82 -11.75 6.70 11.33
N HIS A 83 -12.59 7.17 10.40
CA HIS A 83 -12.21 7.37 9.01
C HIS A 83 -11.02 8.34 8.86
N ASP A 84 -10.99 9.41 9.64
CA ASP A 84 -9.87 10.37 9.62
C ASP A 84 -8.57 9.75 10.15
N LEU A 85 -8.62 8.90 11.18
CA LEU A 85 -7.46 8.14 11.67
C LEU A 85 -6.93 7.17 10.61
N VAL A 86 -7.81 6.43 9.94
CA VAL A 86 -7.45 5.53 8.83
C VAL A 86 -6.81 6.33 7.69
N ARG A 87 -7.39 7.47 7.32
CA ARG A 87 -6.86 8.36 6.28
C ARG A 87 -5.48 8.90 6.65
N TYR A 88 -5.29 9.31 7.91
CA TYR A 88 -4.00 9.79 8.40
C TYR A 88 -2.93 8.70 8.38
N ALA A 89 -3.26 7.47 8.81
CA ALA A 89 -2.39 6.31 8.70
C ALA A 89 -1.97 6.03 7.25
N GLY A 90 -2.91 6.15 6.29
CA GLY A 90 -2.64 6.05 4.86
C GLY A 90 -1.69 7.14 4.35
N LYS A 91 -1.87 8.39 4.76
CA LYS A 91 -0.96 9.51 4.42
C LYS A 91 0.45 9.29 4.94
N LEU A 92 0.59 8.83 6.19
CA LEU A 92 1.90 8.52 6.78
C LEU A 92 2.63 7.43 6.00
N ARG A 93 1.93 6.36 5.60
CA ARG A 93 2.51 5.31 4.77
C ARG A 93 2.94 5.82 3.39
N ALA A 94 2.13 6.66 2.75
CA ALA A 94 2.48 7.27 1.47
C ALA A 94 3.72 8.17 1.58
N LYS A 95 3.82 8.95 2.67
CA LYS A 95 4.99 9.79 2.95
C LYS A 95 6.24 8.96 3.20
N GLU A 96 6.17 7.95 4.06
CA GLU A 96 7.30 7.05 4.32
C GLU A 96 7.76 6.33 3.06
N LEU A 97 6.82 5.87 2.22
CA LEU A 97 7.16 5.25 0.95
C LEU A 97 7.87 6.27 0.04
N ALA A 98 7.38 7.51 -0.03
CA ALA A 98 7.99 8.58 -0.82
C ALA A 98 9.39 8.95 -0.29
N ASP A 99 9.57 9.01 1.03
CA ASP A 99 10.85 9.33 1.68
C ASP A 99 11.83 8.16 1.51
N ASN A 100 11.40 6.91 1.64
CA ASN A 100 12.23 5.72 1.37
C ASN A 100 12.63 5.63 -0.11
N ILE A 101 11.74 6.01 -1.02
CA ILE A 101 12.06 6.13 -2.44
C ILE A 101 13.10 7.23 -2.62
N ARG A 102 12.90 8.42 -2.02
CA ARG A 102 13.83 9.56 -2.12
C ARG A 102 15.22 9.22 -1.59
N ASP A 103 15.32 8.65 -0.38
CA ASP A 103 16.60 8.34 0.26
C ASP A 103 17.36 7.21 -0.43
N LYS A 104 16.66 6.26 -1.06
CA LYS A 104 17.30 5.22 -1.89
C LYS A 104 17.63 5.69 -3.33
N HIS A 105 16.91 6.69 -3.88
CA HIS A 105 17.04 7.07 -5.30
C HIS A 105 17.90 8.32 -5.56
N VAL A 106 18.29 9.12 -4.56
CA VAL A 106 19.14 10.32 -4.77
C VAL A 106 20.59 9.99 -5.21
N ARG A 107 21.00 8.71 -5.27
CA ARG A 107 22.34 8.33 -5.76
C ARG A 107 22.39 7.41 -6.99
N LEU A 108 21.26 6.91 -7.50
CA LEU A 108 21.27 5.87 -8.56
C LEU A 108 20.52 6.21 -9.86
N LEU A 109 19.72 7.28 -9.90
CA LEU A 109 19.05 7.69 -11.14
C LEU A 109 19.86 8.78 -11.84
N THR A 110 20.84 8.36 -12.63
CA THR A 110 21.46 9.22 -13.65
C THR A 110 20.39 9.74 -14.61
N ASP A 111 20.61 10.93 -15.20
CA ASP A 111 19.80 11.65 -16.21
C ASP A 111 19.44 10.87 -17.50
N LYS A 112 19.60 9.54 -17.53
CA LYS A 112 19.21 8.70 -18.65
C LYS A 112 17.76 8.23 -18.47
N GLY A 113 16.93 8.54 -19.45
CA GLY A 113 15.59 7.96 -19.60
C GLY A 113 15.65 6.46 -19.94
N LEU A 114 14.47 5.86 -20.13
CA LEU A 114 14.34 4.47 -20.56
C LEU A 114 15.00 4.25 -21.93
N SER A 115 15.57 3.06 -22.13
CA SER A 115 16.01 2.60 -23.45
C SER A 115 14.81 2.47 -24.40
N GLU A 116 15.04 2.46 -25.72
CA GLU A 116 13.94 2.29 -26.69
C GLU A 116 13.16 0.97 -26.46
N GLU A 117 13.86 -0.11 -26.16
CA GLU A 117 13.25 -1.40 -25.82
C GLU A 117 12.47 -1.31 -24.50
N GLY A 118 13.04 -0.64 -23.49
CA GLY A 118 12.38 -0.38 -22.21
C GLY A 118 11.10 0.45 -22.36
N ARG A 119 11.11 1.45 -23.23
CA ARG A 119 9.93 2.28 -23.56
C ARG A 119 8.84 1.45 -24.21
N GLN A 120 9.17 0.66 -25.22
CA GLN A 120 8.19 -0.18 -25.91
C GLN A 120 7.55 -1.21 -24.96
N ASN A 121 8.37 -1.85 -24.13
CA ASN A 121 7.88 -2.80 -23.12
C ASN A 121 7.03 -2.11 -22.05
N ALA A 122 7.42 -0.93 -21.58
CA ALA A 122 6.64 -0.16 -20.61
C ALA A 122 5.29 0.31 -21.17
N LEU A 123 5.23 0.71 -22.44
CA LEU A 123 3.98 1.07 -23.13
C LEU A 123 3.07 -0.14 -23.33
N ALA A 124 3.62 -1.31 -23.68
CA ALA A 124 2.85 -2.54 -23.80
C ALA A 124 2.22 -2.94 -22.44
N LEU A 125 3.00 -2.88 -21.36
CA LEU A 125 2.51 -3.13 -20.01
C LEU A 125 1.51 -2.06 -19.53
N SER A 126 1.66 -0.80 -19.94
CA SER A 126 0.67 0.26 -19.67
C SER A 126 -0.67 -0.05 -20.35
N ALA A 127 -0.64 -0.54 -21.59
CA ALA A 127 -1.86 -0.98 -22.28
C ALA A 127 -2.54 -2.16 -21.58
N GLU A 128 -1.77 -3.16 -21.11
CA GLU A 128 -2.27 -4.26 -20.27
C GLU A 128 -2.92 -3.71 -18.99
N LEU A 129 -2.24 -2.79 -18.30
CA LEU A 129 -2.74 -2.17 -17.07
C LEU A 129 -4.05 -1.38 -17.29
N ARG A 130 -4.19 -0.69 -18.42
CA ARG A 130 -5.45 0.00 -18.79
C ARG A 130 -6.61 -0.97 -18.94
N VAL A 131 -6.38 -2.13 -19.55
CA VAL A 131 -7.40 -3.18 -19.69
C VAL A 131 -7.82 -3.67 -18.31
N GLU A 132 -6.84 -3.96 -17.43
CA GLU A 132 -7.15 -4.45 -16.08
C GLU A 132 -7.87 -3.41 -15.23
N VAL A 133 -7.42 -2.15 -15.23
CA VAL A 133 -8.14 -1.04 -14.57
C VAL A 133 -9.55 -0.86 -15.15
N GLY A 134 -9.72 -1.09 -16.45
CA GLY A 134 -11.02 -1.08 -17.13
C GLY A 134 -12.00 -2.11 -16.57
N ARG A 135 -11.53 -3.26 -16.09
CA ARG A 135 -12.34 -4.33 -15.50
C ARG A 135 -12.68 -4.11 -14.03
N LEU A 136 -11.95 -3.22 -13.35
CA LEU A 136 -12.19 -2.94 -11.94
C LEU A 136 -13.52 -2.22 -11.72
N ILE A 137 -14.25 -2.70 -10.70
CA ILE A 137 -15.44 -2.05 -10.17
C ILE A 137 -14.98 -0.97 -9.20
N LEU A 138 -14.78 0.23 -9.75
CA LEU A 138 -14.32 1.41 -9.02
C LEU A 138 -15.33 2.56 -9.18
N PRO A 139 -15.45 3.45 -8.18
CA PRO A 139 -16.17 4.71 -8.34
C PRO A 139 -15.65 5.50 -9.56
N SER A 140 -16.54 6.09 -10.36
CA SER A 140 -16.18 6.77 -11.62
C SER A 140 -15.06 7.79 -11.45
N ARG A 141 -15.12 8.60 -10.38
CA ARG A 141 -14.09 9.60 -10.06
C ARG A 141 -12.70 8.98 -9.82
N GLN A 142 -12.62 7.81 -9.19
CA GLN A 142 -11.34 7.12 -8.95
C GLN A 142 -10.81 6.48 -10.23
N LYS A 143 -11.70 5.92 -11.05
CA LYS A 143 -11.37 5.35 -12.35
C LYS A 143 -10.85 6.41 -13.33
N GLU A 144 -11.47 7.59 -13.35
CA GLU A 144 -11.00 8.75 -14.11
C GLU A 144 -9.62 9.23 -13.65
N LEU A 145 -9.37 9.29 -12.33
CA LEU A 145 -8.06 9.63 -11.78
C LEU A 145 -6.99 8.60 -12.19
N LEU A 146 -7.31 7.31 -12.15
CA LEU A 146 -6.40 6.25 -12.60
C LEU A 146 -6.07 6.39 -14.10
N PHE A 147 -7.06 6.58 -14.95
CA PHE A 147 -6.83 6.79 -16.38
C PHE A 147 -6.03 8.06 -16.67
N ARG A 148 -6.23 9.13 -15.90
CA ARG A 148 -5.42 10.34 -15.99
C ARG A 148 -3.97 10.06 -15.65
N ASN A 149 -3.71 9.37 -14.55
CA ASN A 149 -2.35 8.99 -14.15
C ASN A 149 -1.69 8.04 -15.16
N LEU A 150 -2.45 7.14 -15.79
CA LEU A 150 -1.96 6.27 -16.87
C LEU A 150 -1.61 7.07 -18.13
N ASN A 151 -2.40 8.09 -18.49
CA ASN A 151 -2.06 8.99 -19.60
C ASN A 151 -0.78 9.81 -19.29
N GLU A 152 -0.63 10.27 -18.05
CA GLU A 152 0.56 10.97 -17.60
C GLU A 152 1.79 10.05 -17.63
N PHE A 153 1.63 8.79 -17.21
CA PHE A 153 2.66 7.77 -17.29
C PHE A 153 3.13 7.52 -18.73
N ASP A 154 2.21 7.33 -19.67
CA ASP A 154 2.56 7.14 -21.10
C ASP A 154 3.27 8.36 -21.67
N SER A 155 2.81 9.56 -21.30
CA SER A 155 3.44 10.82 -21.73
C SER A 155 4.86 10.96 -21.20
N LEU A 156 5.12 10.49 -19.97
CA LEU A 156 6.45 10.45 -19.39
C LEU A 156 7.34 9.41 -20.09
N ILE A 157 6.84 8.22 -20.42
CA ILE A 157 7.63 7.20 -21.15
C ILE A 157 8.05 7.71 -22.54
N LEU A 158 7.14 8.39 -23.24
CA LEU A 158 7.38 8.89 -24.60
C LEU A 158 8.30 10.12 -24.64
N ASN A 159 8.53 10.77 -23.50
CA ASN A 159 9.40 11.93 -23.44
C ASN A 159 10.85 11.49 -23.19
N ASP A 160 11.72 11.70 -24.18
CA ASP A 160 13.15 11.36 -24.13
C ASP A 160 13.91 11.96 -22.93
N SER A 161 13.38 13.05 -22.35
CA SER A 161 13.97 13.74 -21.19
C SER A 161 13.36 13.32 -19.85
N ALA A 162 12.40 12.39 -19.84
CA ALA A 162 11.73 12.00 -18.61
C ALA A 162 12.67 11.21 -17.71
N ASN A 163 13.01 11.81 -16.58
CA ASN A 163 13.74 11.14 -15.51
C ASN A 163 12.94 9.95 -14.97
N LEU A 164 13.59 8.79 -14.85
CA LEU A 164 13.03 7.56 -14.28
C LEU A 164 12.35 7.77 -12.92
N ALA A 165 12.79 8.76 -12.13
CA ALA A 165 12.17 9.15 -10.87
C ALA A 165 10.71 9.61 -11.04
N ASN A 166 10.43 10.38 -12.09
CA ASN A 166 9.09 10.87 -12.39
C ASN A 166 8.19 9.73 -12.89
N ILE A 167 8.75 8.80 -13.66
CA ILE A 167 8.07 7.60 -14.14
C ILE A 167 7.66 6.73 -12.93
N LEU A 168 8.59 6.45 -12.01
CA LEU A 168 8.32 5.68 -10.78
C LEU A 168 7.34 6.37 -9.84
N LYS A 169 7.44 7.69 -9.69
CA LYS A 169 6.49 8.48 -8.88
C LYS A 169 5.07 8.34 -9.40
N THR A 170 4.88 8.46 -10.71
CA THR A 170 3.55 8.32 -11.35
C THR A 170 3.02 6.89 -11.20
N LEU A 171 3.90 5.89 -11.39
CA LEU A 171 3.57 4.48 -11.17
C LEU A 171 3.15 4.20 -9.72
N THR A 172 3.80 4.84 -8.75
CA THR A 172 3.46 4.71 -7.32
C THR A 172 2.07 5.25 -7.03
N PHE A 173 1.67 6.37 -7.63
CA PHE A 173 0.31 6.89 -7.50
C PHE A 173 -0.73 5.96 -8.12
N ILE A 174 -0.42 5.32 -9.25
CA ILE A 174 -1.29 4.31 -9.87
C ILE A 174 -1.44 3.10 -8.93
N GLY A 175 -0.33 2.56 -8.41
CA GLY A 175 -0.36 1.45 -7.45
C GLY A 175 -1.13 1.79 -6.18
N ALA A 176 -0.90 2.97 -5.59
CA ALA A 176 -1.61 3.43 -4.40
C ALA A 176 -3.12 3.58 -4.65
N ALA A 177 -3.52 4.05 -5.83
CA ALA A 177 -4.93 4.16 -6.19
C ALA A 177 -5.60 2.79 -6.39
N ILE A 178 -4.87 1.78 -6.87
CA ILE A 178 -5.37 0.40 -6.97
C ILE A 178 -5.47 -0.26 -5.58
N VAL A 179 -4.48 -0.04 -4.71
CA VAL A 179 -4.40 -0.64 -3.36
C VAL A 179 -5.32 0.04 -2.34
N GLY A 180 -5.55 1.35 -2.47
CA GLY A 180 -6.29 2.17 -1.50
C GLY A 180 -7.77 1.76 -1.34
N THR A 181 -8.30 0.98 -2.27
CA THR A 181 -9.61 0.34 -2.19
C THR A 181 -9.45 -1.09 -1.67
N THR A 182 -9.79 -1.33 -0.41
CA THR A 182 -9.66 -2.65 0.27
C THR A 182 -10.37 -3.80 -0.46
N GLY A 183 -11.44 -3.52 -1.22
CA GLY A 183 -12.12 -4.50 -2.08
C GLY A 183 -11.37 -4.87 -3.36
N VAL A 184 -10.40 -4.05 -3.80
CA VAL A 184 -9.67 -4.23 -5.08
C VAL A 184 -8.43 -5.10 -4.91
N LEU A 185 -7.84 -5.18 -3.71
CA LEU A 185 -6.73 -6.10 -3.44
C LEU A 185 -7.11 -7.58 -3.69
N ALA A 186 -8.37 -7.95 -3.45
CA ALA A 186 -8.89 -9.27 -3.77
C ALA A 186 -9.34 -9.42 -5.23
N ALA A 187 -9.72 -8.32 -5.89
CA ALA A 187 -10.30 -8.32 -7.23
C ALA A 187 -9.32 -7.98 -8.36
N ALA A 188 -8.10 -7.53 -8.04
CA ALA A 188 -7.14 -7.00 -9.01
C ALA A 188 -5.68 -7.46 -8.83
N PRO A 189 -5.40 -8.75 -8.54
CA PRO A 189 -4.02 -9.22 -8.44
C PRO A 189 -3.25 -9.02 -9.76
N GLU A 190 -3.96 -9.08 -10.89
CA GLU A 190 -3.41 -8.90 -12.24
C GLU A 190 -2.93 -7.47 -12.48
N ALA A 191 -3.73 -6.46 -12.10
CA ALA A 191 -3.33 -5.05 -12.22
C ALA A 191 -2.10 -4.73 -11.35
N LEU A 192 -2.05 -5.27 -10.13
CA LEU A 192 -0.90 -5.10 -9.24
C LEU A 192 0.34 -5.83 -9.74
N ASN A 193 0.17 -7.01 -10.32
CA ASN A 193 1.25 -7.73 -10.97
C ASN A 193 1.83 -6.90 -12.13
N THR A 194 0.99 -6.28 -12.96
CA THR A 194 1.45 -5.44 -14.07
C THR A 194 2.19 -4.19 -13.59
N VAL A 195 1.72 -3.54 -12.52
CA VAL A 195 2.47 -2.46 -11.85
C VAL A 195 3.83 -2.98 -11.34
N GLY A 196 3.87 -4.19 -10.77
CA GLY A 196 5.10 -4.85 -10.35
C GLY A 196 6.07 -5.12 -11.50
N LYS A 197 5.59 -5.65 -12.63
CA LYS A 197 6.39 -5.88 -13.86
C LYS A 197 7.01 -4.58 -14.37
N ILE A 198 6.22 -3.50 -14.44
CA ILE A 198 6.70 -2.18 -14.87
C ILE A 198 7.77 -1.65 -13.91
N THR A 199 7.54 -1.78 -12.61
CA THR A 199 8.50 -1.36 -11.58
C THR A 199 9.82 -2.13 -11.70
N ALA A 200 9.75 -3.45 -11.91
CA ALA A 200 10.91 -4.31 -12.09
C ALA A 200 11.68 -3.98 -13.36
N LEU A 201 10.99 -3.69 -14.46
CA LEU A 201 11.60 -3.28 -15.73
C LEU A 201 12.36 -1.97 -15.57
N ILE A 202 11.75 -0.96 -14.95
CA ILE A 202 12.41 0.32 -14.66
C ILE A 202 13.61 0.10 -13.73
N GLY A 203 13.46 -0.75 -12.71
CA GLY A 203 14.53 -1.14 -11.80
C GLY A 203 15.72 -1.77 -12.52
N TYR A 204 15.46 -2.72 -13.43
CA TYR A 204 16.49 -3.35 -14.26
C TYR A 204 17.20 -2.34 -15.17
N GLU A 205 16.46 -1.41 -15.78
CA GLU A 205 17.05 -0.35 -16.61
C GLU A 205 17.89 0.63 -15.79
N SER A 206 17.51 0.92 -14.56
CA SER A 206 18.28 1.78 -13.64
C SER A 206 19.49 1.09 -12.99
N ALA A 207 19.54 -0.25 -13.01
CA ALA A 207 20.60 -1.01 -12.37
C ALA A 207 21.93 -0.89 -13.14
N SER A 208 23.04 -0.79 -12.41
CA SER A 208 24.38 -0.84 -13.01
C SER A 208 24.63 -2.19 -13.69
N GLU A 209 25.57 -2.27 -14.65
CA GLU A 209 25.88 -3.55 -15.32
C GLU A 209 26.20 -4.70 -14.33
N GLU A 210 26.87 -4.39 -13.22
CA GLU A 210 27.18 -5.37 -12.17
C GLU A 210 25.94 -5.84 -11.41
N GLN A 211 24.97 -4.95 -11.18
CA GLN A 211 23.69 -5.30 -10.56
C GLN A 211 22.80 -6.11 -11.52
N ARG A 212 22.80 -5.78 -12.82
CA ARG A 212 22.08 -6.57 -13.84
C ARG A 212 22.63 -8.00 -13.95
N LYS A 213 23.96 -8.17 -13.85
CA LYS A 213 24.59 -9.51 -13.82
C LYS A 213 24.17 -10.33 -12.59
N GLN A 214 23.98 -9.69 -11.43
CA GLN A 214 23.51 -10.38 -10.22
C GLN A 214 22.00 -10.72 -10.28
N LEU A 215 21.20 -9.91 -10.96
CA LEU A 215 19.76 -10.16 -11.15
C LEU A 215 19.47 -11.32 -12.13
N ASN A 216 20.37 -11.58 -13.08
CA ASN A 216 20.30 -12.71 -14.01
C ASN A 216 20.85 -14.04 -13.45
N VAL A 217 21.24 -14.09 -12.16
CA VAL A 217 21.64 -15.35 -11.53
C VAL A 217 20.37 -16.12 -11.18
N ASP A 218 20.03 -17.11 -12.00
CA ASP A 218 19.02 -18.14 -11.72
C ASP A 218 19.29 -18.76 -10.34
N LYS A 219 18.66 -18.22 -9.29
CA LYS A 219 18.71 -18.84 -7.97
C LYS A 219 17.84 -20.11 -8.04
N PRO A 220 18.39 -21.30 -7.71
CA PRO A 220 17.59 -22.51 -7.65
C PRO A 220 16.46 -22.30 -6.63
N VAL A 221 15.22 -22.54 -7.08
CA VAL A 221 14.02 -22.44 -6.25
C VAL A 221 14.24 -23.24 -4.95
N LEU A 222 14.17 -22.56 -3.81
CA LEU A 222 14.20 -23.18 -2.50
C LEU A 222 13.01 -24.15 -2.40
N ARG A 223 13.27 -25.44 -2.57
CA ARG A 223 12.28 -26.50 -2.36
C ARG A 223 12.07 -26.63 -0.85
N LEU A 224 10.87 -26.29 -0.38
CA LEU A 224 10.47 -26.61 0.98
C LEU A 224 10.47 -28.13 1.16
N PRO A 225 10.96 -28.65 2.30
CA PRO A 225 10.89 -30.08 2.59
C PRO A 225 9.41 -30.53 2.66
N PRO A 226 9.07 -31.72 2.13
CA PRO A 226 7.71 -32.22 2.16
C PRO A 226 7.22 -32.38 3.60
N PRO A 227 5.92 -32.12 3.87
CA PRO A 227 5.36 -32.20 5.21
C PRO A 227 5.52 -33.61 5.76
N GLN A 228 6.14 -33.71 6.94
CA GLN A 228 6.21 -34.96 7.68
C GLN A 228 4.80 -35.29 8.20
N ILE A 229 4.11 -36.19 7.50
CA ILE A 229 2.87 -36.78 8.00
C ILE A 229 3.28 -37.71 9.15
N SER A 230 3.12 -37.24 10.38
CA SER A 230 3.24 -38.07 11.56
C SER A 230 2.04 -39.02 11.57
N SER A 231 2.26 -40.27 11.17
CA SER A 231 1.29 -41.35 11.33
C SER A 231 1.11 -41.62 12.82
N ALA A 232 0.06 -41.06 13.40
CA ALA A 232 -0.40 -41.43 14.74
C ALA A 232 -1.05 -42.83 14.65
N GLN A 233 -0.50 -43.74 15.44
CA GLN A 233 -1.12 -45.02 15.83
C GLN A 233 -2.26 -44.79 16.82
#